data_AF-A0A832TG02-F1
#
_entry.id   AF-A0A832TG02-F1
#
_cell.length_a   1.000
_cell.length_b   1.000
_cell.length_c   1.000
_cell.angle_alpha   90.00
_cell.angle_beta   90.00
_cell.angle_gamma   90.00
#
_symmetry.space_group_name_H-M   'P 1'
#
loop_
_entity.id
_entity.type
_entity.pdbx_description
1 polymer ?
#
loop_
_entity_poly.entity_id
_entity_poly.type
_entity_poly.pdbx_seq_one_letter_code
_entity_poly.pdbx_strand_id
1 'polypeptide(L)' 'FGSYGWGGGAVKAIEQELKNSGIEVLGPGLQVRYRPYGRELERCRKLGEQLAAVAKRQ' A
#
# COMPACT_ATOMS: atom_id res chain seq x y z
N PHE A 1 -1.44 -2.15 0.78
CA PHE A 1 -0.76 -2.49 -0.49
C PHE A 1 -1.31 -3.81 -1.01
N GLY A 2 -1.09 -4.15 -2.28
CA GLY A 2 -1.49 -5.45 -2.84
C GLY A 2 -1.35 -5.55 -4.36
N SER A 3 -1.28 -6.77 -4.87
CA SER A 3 -1.38 -7.05 -6.31
C SER A 3 -2.82 -7.36 -6.72
N TYR A 4 -3.17 -7.16 -7.99
CA TYR A 4 -4.49 -7.50 -8.52
C TYR A 4 -4.46 -8.02 -9.96
N GLY A 5 -5.51 -8.73 -10.37
CA GLY A 5 -5.70 -9.21 -11.74
C GLY A 5 -6.51 -8.21 -12.59
N TRP A 6 -7.78 -8.53 -12.81
CA TRP A 6 -8.67 -7.79 -13.70
C TRP A 6 -9.43 -6.65 -13.00
N GLY A 7 -10.01 -6.92 -11.83
CA GLY A 7 -10.91 -5.98 -11.15
C GLY A 7 -10.24 -4.95 -10.25
N GLY A 8 -9.06 -5.27 -9.67
CA GLY A 8 -8.43 -4.38 -8.70
C GLY A 8 -9.33 -4.08 -7.49
N GLY A 9 -9.11 -2.93 -6.86
CA GLY A 9 -10.08 -2.34 -5.93
C GLY A 9 -9.99 -2.82 -4.48
N ALA A 10 -9.47 -4.01 -4.21
CA ALA A 10 -9.34 -4.52 -2.83
C ALA A 10 -8.53 -3.59 -1.92
N VAL A 11 -7.42 -3.03 -2.43
CA VAL A 11 -6.59 -2.08 -1.67
C VAL A 11 -7.38 -0.81 -1.31
N LYS A 12 -8.18 -0.28 -2.26
CA LYS A 12 -9.03 0.89 -2.02
C LYS A 12 -10.14 0.58 -1.01
N ALA A 13 -10.76 -0.61 -1.09
CA ALA A 13 -11.78 -1.03 -0.14
C ALA A 13 -11.22 -1.14 1.29
N ILE A 14 -10.04 -1.75 1.44
CA ILE A 14 -9.35 -1.86 2.73
C ILE A 14 -8.98 -0.47 3.26
N GLU A 15 -8.44 0.42 2.43
CA GLU A 15 -8.14 1.80 2.84
C GLU A 15 -9.38 2.55 3.33
N GLN A 16 -10.51 2.38 2.66
CA GLN A 16 -11.76 3.01 3.07
C GLN A 16 -12.22 2.47 4.42
N GLU A 17 -12.14 1.16 4.63
CA GLU A 17 -12.55 0.53 5.89
C GLU A 17 -11.66 0.96 7.06
N LEU A 18 -10.34 1.04 6.85
CA LEU A 18 -9.40 1.57 7.84
C LEU A 18 -9.74 3.01 8.23
N LYS A 19 -10.01 3.88 7.24
CA LYS A 19 -10.40 5.27 7.48
C LYS A 19 -11.73 5.36 8.23
N ASN A 20 -12.72 4.56 7.84
CA ASN A 20 -14.02 4.50 8.50
C ASN A 20 -13.89 4.04 9.97
N SER A 21 -12.90 3.19 10.25
CA SER A 21 -12.58 2.70 11.59
C SER A 21 -11.75 3.69 12.43
N GLY A 22 -11.46 4.89 11.90
CA GLY A 22 -10.66 5.91 12.59
C GLY A 22 -9.14 5.65 12.57
N ILE A 23 -8.68 4.70 11.76
CA ILE A 23 -7.25 4.40 11.60
C ILE A 23 -6.65 5.39 10.61
N GLU A 24 -5.59 6.08 11.03
CA GLU A 24 -4.83 6.95 10.14
C GLU A 24 -4.07 6.12 9.10
N VAL A 25 -4.31 6.43 7.82
CA VAL A 25 -3.65 5.76 6.70
C VAL A 25 -2.56 6.69 6.16
N LEU A 26 -1.32 6.22 6.17
CA LEU A 26 -0.11 6.98 5.80
C LEU A 26 -0.08 7.49 4.35
N GLY A 27 -0.97 7.00 3.50
CA GLY A 27 -1.12 7.44 2.12
C GLY A 27 -1.83 6.39 1.25
N PRO A 28 -1.95 6.65 -0.06
CA PRO A 28 -2.49 5.69 -0.99
C PRO A 28 -1.66 4.40 -1.00
N GLY A 29 -2.33 3.27 -0.85
CA GLY A 29 -1.72 1.95 -0.87
C GLY A 29 -1.17 1.61 -2.25
N LEU A 30 0.04 1.04 -2.27
CA LEU A 30 0.66 0.55 -3.50
C LEU A 30 -0.19 -0.58 -4.11
N GLN A 31 -0.54 -0.41 -5.37
CA GLN A 31 -1.23 -1.41 -6.20
C GLN A 31 -0.37 -1.79 -7.40
N VAL A 32 -0.26 -3.10 -7.65
CA VAL A 32 0.49 -3.68 -8.77
C VAL A 32 -0.41 -4.63 -9.55
N ARG A 33 -0.35 -4.56 -10.89
CA ARG A 33 -1.11 -5.49 -11.73
C ARG A 33 -0.30 -6.78 -11.93
N TYR A 34 -0.87 -7.92 -11.54
CA TYR A 34 -0.22 -9.23 -11.50
C TYR A 34 1.06 -9.23 -10.65
N ARG A 35 2.09 -9.97 -11.08
CA ARG A 35 3.36 -10.12 -10.36
C ARG A 35 4.22 -8.86 -10.53
N PRO A 36 4.71 -8.23 -9.44
CA PRO A 36 5.61 -7.08 -9.53
C PRO A 36 6.96 -7.44 -10.16
N TYR A 37 7.50 -6.52 -10.96
CA TYR A 37 8.85 -6.63 -11.52
C TYR A 37 9.52 -5.26 -11.72
N GLY A 38 10.85 -5.25 -11.85
CA GLY A 38 11.64 -4.05 -12.14
C GLY A 38 11.31 -2.87 -11.23
N ARG A 39 10.80 -1.78 -11.82
CA ARG A 39 10.44 -0.55 -11.08
C ARG A 39 9.36 -0.74 -10.03
N GLU A 40 8.53 -1.77 -10.14
CA GLU A 40 7.50 -2.06 -9.13
C GLU A 40 8.11 -2.60 -7.83
N LEU A 41 9.20 -3.37 -7.92
CA LEU A 41 9.93 -3.83 -6.74
C LEU A 41 10.61 -2.65 -6.01
N GLU A 42 11.15 -1.69 -6.74
CA GLU A 42 11.67 -0.44 -6.16
C GLU A 42 10.59 0.35 -5.43
N ARG A 43 9.37 0.40 -5.97
CA ARG A 43 8.22 1.02 -5.30
C ARG A 43 7.82 0.29 -4.03
N CYS A 44 7.86 -1.05 -4.03
CA CYS A 44 7.64 -1.86 -2.81
C CYS A 44 8.70 -1.54 -1.75
N ARG A 45 9.98 -1.48 -2.14
CA ARG A 45 11.09 -1.16 -1.24
C ARG A 45 10.92 0.23 -0.60
N LYS A 46 10.61 1.24 -1.42
CA LYS A 46 10.36 2.61 -0.97
C LYS A 46 9.18 2.72 0.00
N LEU A 47 8.10 1.98 -0.24
CA LEU A 47 6.97 1.93 0.71
C LEU A 47 7.43 1.37 2.06
N GLY A 48 8.23 0.30 2.07
CA GLY A 48 8.81 -0.25 3.29
C GLY A 48 9.68 0.76 4.05
N GLU A 49 10.53 1.51 3.35
CA GLU A 49 11.35 2.58 3.95
C GLU A 49 10.49 3.68 4.60
N GLN A 50 9.39 4.08 3.95
CA GLN A 50 8.44 5.06 4.51
C GLN A 50 7.76 4.53 5.78
N LEU A 51 7.28 3.29 5.78
CA LEU A 51 6.67 2.66 6.95
C LEU A 51 7.66 2.58 8.12
N ALA A 52 8.89 2.16 7.85
CA ALA A 52 9.95 2.09 8.87
C ALA A 52 10.29 3.48 9.44
N ALA A 53 10.33 4.52 8.59
CA ALA A 53 10.60 5.88 9.04
C ALA A 53 9.49 6.42 9.96
N VAL A 54 8.22 6.08 9.70
CA VAL A 54 7.09 6.42 10.58
C VAL A 54 7.16 5.64 11.88
N ALA A 55 7.37 4.32 11.82
CA ALA A 55 7.42 3.46 13.00
C ALA A 55 8.55 3.85 13.97
N LYS A 56 9.67 4.37 13.47
CA LYS A 56 10.78 4.87 14.30
C LYS A 56 10.51 6.22 14.97
N ARG A 57 9.49 6.97 14.53
CA ARG A 57 9.13 8.29 15.07
C ARG A 57 8.06 8.20 16.16
N GLN A 58 7.42 7.05 16.30
CA GLN A 58 6.55 6.72 17.43
C GLN A 58 7.39 6.15 18.57
#